data_AF-A0A9J6GSJ3-F1
#
_entry.id   AF-A0A9J6GSJ3-F1
#
_cell.length_a   1.000
_cell.length_b   1.000
_cell.length_c   1.000
_cell.angle_alpha   90.00
_cell.angle_beta   90.00
_cell.angle_gamma   90.00
#
_symmetry.space_group_name_H-M   'P 1'
#
loop_
_entity.id
_entity.type
_entity.pdbx_description
1 polymer ?
#
loop_
_entity_poly.entity_id
_entity_poly.type
_entity_poly.pdbx_seq_one_letter_code
_entity_poly.pdbx_strand_id
1 'polypeptide(L)'
;MTPGLVPLCKKSREIVGHYKHGPKAQERLSCCRKKMYKQPLHVQDYETRWNSELSMLSRLLELRDAITMNLASEDGHLDGFSASEWRQMGGYVAALKQLEEATTAVGAHHYPTLSAQVPLLYILYMHLDKTNWQREASVFAANLAKCLKTRFPDYKFDHVEPAAMF
;
A
#
# COMPACT_ATOMS: atom_id res chain seq x y z
N MET A 1 -0.58 -5.68 14.36
CA MET A 1 -1.13 -5.56 12.99
C MET A 1 -2.40 -4.73 13.10
N THR A 2 -2.53 -3.64 12.33
CA THR A 2 -3.64 -2.69 12.52
C THR A 2 -4.98 -3.38 12.20
N PRO A 3 -5.95 -3.41 13.14
CA PRO A 3 -7.16 -4.24 13.02
C PRO A 3 -8.02 -3.92 11.78
N GLY A 4 -7.92 -2.71 11.20
CA GLY A 4 -8.62 -2.34 9.97
C GLY A 4 -7.98 -2.84 8.66
N LEU A 5 -6.68 -3.16 8.66
CA LEU A 5 -5.99 -3.59 7.43
C LEU A 5 -6.30 -5.04 7.07
N VAL A 6 -6.40 -5.91 8.08
CA VAL A 6 -6.68 -7.35 7.90
C VAL A 6 -7.99 -7.63 7.14
N PRO A 7 -9.16 -7.06 7.53
CA PRO A 7 -10.40 -7.29 6.79
C PRO A 7 -10.34 -6.72 5.37
N LEU A 8 -9.69 -5.56 5.17
CA LEU A 8 -9.52 -4.97 3.85
C LEU A 8 -8.66 -5.86 2.94
N CYS A 9 -7.52 -6.38 3.43
CA CYS A 9 -6.68 -7.31 2.68
C CYS A 9 -7.41 -8.62 2.36
N LYS A 10 -8.27 -9.12 3.26
CA LYS A 10 -9.09 -10.30 3.00
C LYS A 10 -10.06 -10.08 1.84
N LYS A 11 -10.84 -8.98 1.88
CA LYS A 11 -11.78 -8.61 0.81
C LYS A 11 -11.07 -8.36 -0.53
N SER A 12 -9.90 -7.71 -0.48
CA SER A 12 -9.03 -7.53 -1.65
C SER A 12 -8.61 -8.86 -2.28
N ARG A 13 -8.22 -9.86 -1.48
CA ARG A 13 -7.87 -11.19 -1.99
C ARG A 13 -9.06 -11.92 -2.59
N GLU A 14 -10.26 -11.78 -2.02
CA GLU A 14 -11.48 -12.37 -2.57
C GLU A 14 -11.81 -11.79 -3.96
N ILE A 15 -11.76 -10.47 -4.12
CA ILE A 15 -12.00 -9.80 -5.41
C ILE A 15 -10.91 -10.16 -6.44
N VAL A 16 -9.64 -10.15 -6.04
CA VAL A 16 -8.55 -10.58 -6.92
C VAL A 16 -8.70 -12.04 -7.32
N GLY A 17 -9.07 -12.91 -6.38
CA GLY A 17 -9.34 -14.33 -6.61
C GLY A 17 -10.47 -14.54 -7.63
N HIS A 18 -11.55 -13.77 -7.55
CA HIS A 18 -12.63 -13.81 -8.53
C HIS A 18 -12.14 -13.54 -9.96
N TYR A 19 -11.33 -12.50 -10.15
CA TYR A 19 -10.76 -12.17 -11.47
C TYR A 19 -9.67 -13.14 -11.91
N LYS A 20 -8.96 -13.77 -10.97
CA LYS A 20 -7.91 -14.77 -11.26
C LYS A 20 -8.50 -16.11 -11.70
N HIS A 21 -9.62 -16.53 -11.09
CA HIS A 21 -10.23 -17.84 -11.30
C HIS A 21 -11.43 -17.83 -12.26
N GLY A 22 -11.97 -16.65 -12.60
CA GLY A 22 -13.11 -16.51 -13.50
C GLY A 22 -12.72 -15.94 -14.87
N PRO A 23 -12.54 -16.76 -15.93
CA PRO A 23 -12.17 -16.28 -17.27
C PRO A 23 -13.14 -15.22 -17.81
N LYS A 24 -14.44 -15.42 -17.60
CA LYS A 24 -15.50 -14.45 -17.99
C LYS A 24 -15.43 -13.15 -17.19
N ALA A 25 -15.05 -13.21 -15.92
CA ALA A 25 -14.83 -12.02 -15.10
C ALA A 25 -13.57 -11.26 -15.55
N GLN A 26 -12.49 -11.98 -15.82
CA GLN A 26 -11.23 -11.43 -16.32
C GLN A 26 -11.40 -10.74 -17.68
N GLU A 27 -12.18 -11.35 -18.59
CA GLU A 27 -12.46 -10.80 -19.90
C GLU A 27 -13.28 -9.51 -19.80
N ARG A 28 -14.35 -9.50 -18.99
CA ARG A 28 -15.17 -8.31 -18.75
C ARG A 28 -14.36 -7.18 -18.10
N LEU A 29 -13.54 -7.49 -17.08
CA LEU A 29 -12.65 -6.52 -16.47
C LEU A 29 -11.65 -5.97 -17.50
N SER A 30 -11.12 -6.82 -18.38
CA SER A 30 -10.21 -6.41 -19.46
C SER A 30 -10.91 -5.50 -20.48
N CYS A 31 -12.18 -5.74 -20.79
CA CYS A 31 -12.99 -4.86 -21.64
C CYS A 31 -13.22 -3.48 -20.97
N CYS A 32 -13.63 -3.46 -19.69
CA CYS A 32 -13.81 -2.22 -18.92
C CYS A 32 -12.49 -1.43 -18.83
N ARG A 33 -11.39 -2.13 -18.54
CA ARG A 33 -10.04 -1.59 -18.50
C ARG A 33 -9.62 -0.94 -19.82
N LYS A 34 -9.82 -1.63 -20.95
CA LYS A 34 -9.46 -1.13 -22.29
C LYS A 34 -10.24 0.14 -22.63
N LYS A 35 -11.53 0.20 -22.29
CA LYS A 35 -12.36 1.40 -22.44
C LYS A 35 -11.86 2.59 -21.62
N MET A 36 -11.20 2.32 -20.49
CA MET A 36 -10.66 3.32 -19.57
C MET A 36 -9.15 3.59 -19.75
N TYR A 37 -8.52 3.05 -20.80
CA TYR A 37 -7.07 3.18 -21.06
C TYR A 37 -6.17 2.81 -19.87
N LYS A 38 -6.57 1.81 -19.06
CA LYS A 38 -5.81 1.37 -17.87
C LYS A 38 -4.89 0.17 -18.18
N GLN A 39 -3.78 0.04 -17.47
CA GLN A 39 -2.87 -1.12 -17.55
C GLN A 39 -3.54 -2.42 -17.04
N PRO A 40 -3.11 -3.64 -17.45
CA PRO A 40 -3.70 -4.92 -17.02
C PRO A 40 -3.54 -5.28 -15.54
N LEU A 41 -4.53 -5.94 -14.93
CA LEU A 41 -4.44 -6.44 -13.55
C LEU A 41 -3.44 -7.61 -13.52
N HIS A 42 -2.15 -7.32 -13.52
CA HIS A 42 -1.12 -8.29 -13.21
C HIS A 42 -0.77 -8.15 -11.74
N VAL A 43 -1.54 -8.78 -10.86
CA VAL A 43 -1.05 -9.05 -9.51
C VAL A 43 -0.16 -10.27 -9.67
N GLN A 44 1.15 -10.05 -9.81
CA GLN A 44 2.09 -11.14 -9.69
C GLN A 44 2.13 -11.54 -8.21
N ASP A 45 1.57 -12.71 -7.88
CA ASP A 45 1.71 -13.33 -6.56
C ASP A 45 3.18 -13.72 -6.36
N TYR A 46 3.99 -12.76 -5.89
CA TYR A 46 5.24 -13.08 -5.22
C TYR A 46 4.96 -13.07 -3.72
N GLU A 47 4.44 -14.19 -3.20
CA GLU A 47 4.25 -14.41 -1.75
C GLU A 47 5.52 -14.12 -0.93
N THR A 48 6.69 -14.10 -1.58
CA THR A 48 8.02 -13.99 -0.97
C THR A 48 8.60 -12.58 -0.88
N ARG A 49 7.89 -11.52 -1.32
CA ARG A 49 8.32 -10.13 -1.06
C ARG A 49 7.29 -9.44 -0.17
N TRP A 50 7.77 -8.72 0.86
CA TRP A 50 6.95 -8.01 1.84
C TRP A 50 5.98 -6.96 1.26
N ASN A 51 6.06 -6.71 -0.06
CA ASN A 51 5.23 -5.78 -0.83
C ASN A 51 4.02 -6.39 -1.53
N SER A 52 3.73 -7.69 -1.36
CA SER A 52 2.62 -8.33 -2.06
C SER A 52 1.27 -7.67 -1.73
N GLU A 53 1.01 -7.36 -0.46
CA GLU A 53 -0.19 -6.66 -0.02
C GLU A 53 -0.25 -5.21 -0.56
N LEU A 54 0.86 -4.47 -0.47
CA LEU A 54 0.96 -3.11 -1.03
C LEU A 54 0.70 -3.09 -2.54
N SER A 55 1.31 -4.03 -3.26
CA SER A 55 1.18 -4.16 -4.72
C SER A 55 -0.27 -4.48 -5.10
N MET A 56 -0.91 -5.41 -4.39
CA MET A 56 -2.32 -5.75 -4.58
C MET A 56 -3.23 -4.53 -4.35
N LEU A 57 -3.10 -3.85 -3.21
CA LEU A 57 -3.94 -2.70 -2.85
C LEU A 57 -3.73 -1.53 -3.83
N SER A 58 -2.47 -1.24 -4.20
CA SER A 58 -2.15 -0.19 -5.18
C SER A 58 -2.80 -0.47 -6.53
N ARG A 59 -2.75 -1.74 -6.98
CA ARG A 59 -3.33 -2.14 -8.25
C ARG A 59 -4.87 -2.07 -8.24
N LEU A 60 -5.49 -2.44 -7.13
CA LEU A 60 -6.93 -2.31 -6.95
C LEU A 60 -7.37 -0.84 -7.02
N LEU A 61 -6.61 0.09 -6.42
CA LEU A 61 -6.89 1.53 -6.53
C LEU A 61 -6.79 2.05 -7.97
N GLU A 62 -5.78 1.61 -8.73
CA GLU A 62 -5.63 2.01 -10.14
C GLU A 62 -6.78 1.53 -11.04
N LEU A 63 -7.40 0.41 -10.68
CA LEU A 63 -8.54 -0.19 -11.38
C LEU A 63 -9.88 0.07 -10.72
N ARG A 64 -9.94 0.94 -9.70
CA ARG A 64 -11.15 1.22 -8.92
C ARG A 64 -12.39 1.38 -9.78
N ASP A 65 -12.32 2.24 -10.79
CA ASP A 65 -13.49 2.57 -11.62
C ASP A 65 -13.91 1.39 -12.50
N ALA A 66 -12.95 0.62 -13.02
CA ALA A 66 -13.21 -0.57 -13.83
C ALA A 66 -13.81 -1.71 -12.99
N ILE A 67 -13.32 -1.92 -11.77
CA ILE A 67 -13.84 -2.92 -10.82
C ILE A 67 -15.24 -2.52 -10.37
N THR A 68 -15.44 -1.26 -9.99
CA THR A 68 -16.74 -0.76 -9.52
C THR A 68 -17.81 -0.92 -10.61
N MET A 69 -17.50 -0.54 -11.85
CA MET A 69 -18.40 -0.69 -12.99
C MET A 69 -18.70 -2.15 -13.32
N ASN A 70 -17.68 -3.01 -13.23
CA ASN A 70 -17.82 -4.43 -13.53
C ASN A 70 -18.70 -5.14 -12.48
N LEU A 71 -18.43 -4.91 -11.19
CA LEU A 71 -19.21 -5.49 -10.10
C LEU A 71 -20.66 -4.98 -10.08
N ALA A 72 -20.89 -3.71 -10.45
CA ALA A 72 -22.25 -3.18 -10.59
C ALA A 72 -23.03 -3.80 -11.76
N SER A 73 -22.33 -4.38 -12.75
CA SER A 73 -22.94 -5.07 -13.90
C SER A 73 -23.10 -6.57 -13.70
N GLU A 74 -22.64 -7.10 -12.57
CA GLU A 74 -22.71 -8.51 -12.23
C GLU A 74 -23.82 -8.69 -11.20
N ASP A 75 -24.72 -9.65 -11.44
CA ASP A 75 -25.86 -9.91 -10.54
C ASP A 75 -25.38 -10.45 -9.18
N GLY A 76 -24.96 -9.55 -8.30
CA GLY A 76 -24.94 -9.70 -6.84
C GLY A 76 -24.02 -10.77 -6.24
N HIS A 77 -23.04 -11.32 -6.98
CA HIS A 77 -22.21 -12.41 -6.43
C HIS A 77 -21.08 -11.93 -5.51
N LEU A 78 -20.63 -10.68 -5.63
CA LEU A 78 -19.54 -10.11 -4.85
C LEU A 78 -19.80 -8.64 -4.49
N ASP A 79 -19.73 -8.35 -3.19
CA ASP A 79 -19.81 -6.98 -2.70
C ASP A 79 -18.52 -6.21 -3.00
N GLY A 80 -18.65 -5.12 -3.75
CA GLY A 80 -17.55 -4.18 -3.98
C GLY A 80 -17.11 -3.44 -2.72
N PHE A 81 -16.04 -2.65 -2.84
CA PHE A 81 -15.61 -1.77 -1.76
C PHE A 81 -16.50 -0.53 -1.67
N SER A 82 -16.89 -0.17 -0.45
CA SER A 82 -17.50 1.10 -0.09
C SER A 82 -16.54 2.27 -0.30
N ALA A 83 -17.08 3.48 -0.38
CA ALA A 83 -16.28 4.70 -0.49
C ALA A 83 -15.29 4.89 0.67
N SER A 84 -15.66 4.46 1.89
CA SER A 84 -14.77 4.47 3.05
C SER A 84 -13.64 3.45 2.92
N GLU A 85 -13.91 2.23 2.43
CA GLU A 85 -12.89 1.21 2.21
C GLU A 85 -11.88 1.63 1.14
N TRP A 86 -12.34 2.26 0.06
CA TRP A 86 -11.45 2.83 -0.96
C TRP A 86 -10.54 3.93 -0.40
N ARG A 87 -11.09 4.80 0.46
CA ARG A 87 -10.32 5.85 1.12
C ARG A 87 -9.28 5.27 2.08
N GLN A 88 -9.67 4.27 2.87
CA GLN A 88 -8.78 3.53 3.76
C GLN A 88 -7.62 2.89 2.99
N MET A 89 -7.95 2.20 1.90
CA MET A 89 -6.96 1.59 1.01
C MET A 89 -5.94 2.61 0.49
N GLY A 90 -6.41 3.77 0.04
CA GLY A 90 -5.55 4.88 -0.41
C GLY A 90 -4.60 5.36 0.68
N GLY A 91 -5.11 5.52 1.90
CA GLY A 91 -4.29 5.90 3.05
C GLY A 91 -3.21 4.88 3.41
N TYR A 92 -3.54 3.59 3.38
CA TYR A 92 -2.57 2.52 3.64
C TYR A 92 -1.50 2.43 2.56
N VAL A 93 -1.91 2.50 1.29
CA VAL A 93 -0.98 2.50 0.15
C VAL A 93 -0.03 3.69 0.24
N ALA A 94 -0.54 4.89 0.54
CA ALA A 94 0.31 6.08 0.67
C ALA A 94 1.37 5.93 1.78
N ALA A 95 1.00 5.42 2.96
CA ALA A 95 1.93 5.21 4.06
C ALA A 95 2.96 4.09 3.77
N LEU A 96 2.52 2.99 3.16
CA LEU A 96 3.37 1.85 2.84
C LEU A 96 4.30 2.11 1.63
N LYS A 97 3.88 2.92 0.66
CA LYS A 97 4.69 3.24 -0.50
C LYS A 97 5.98 4.00 -0.13
N GLN A 98 5.92 4.88 0.86
CA GLN A 98 7.11 5.58 1.37
C GLN A 98 8.11 4.61 2.03
N LEU A 99 7.61 3.57 2.71
CA LEU A 99 8.45 2.49 3.22
C LEU A 99 9.09 1.69 2.09
N GLU A 100 8.34 1.40 1.03
CA GLU A 100 8.83 0.67 -0.15
C GLU A 100 9.90 1.47 -0.91
N GLU A 101 9.69 2.76 -1.11
CA GLU A 101 10.66 3.66 -1.75
C GLU A 101 11.95 3.76 -0.93
N ALA A 102 11.84 3.97 0.39
CA ALA A 102 12.99 4.05 1.28
C ALA A 102 13.80 2.74 1.31
N THR A 103 13.13 1.60 1.43
CA THR A 103 13.78 0.28 1.46
C THR A 103 14.34 -0.11 0.09
N THR A 104 13.70 0.27 -1.01
CA THR A 104 14.23 0.08 -2.37
C THR A 104 15.46 0.95 -2.58
N ALA A 105 15.46 2.21 -2.14
CA ALA A 105 16.63 3.07 -2.21
C ALA A 105 17.81 2.49 -1.42
N VAL A 106 17.57 2.02 -0.19
CA VAL A 106 18.61 1.36 0.63
C VAL A 106 19.08 0.05 -0.01
N GLY A 107 18.17 -0.75 -0.57
CA GLY A 107 18.49 -2.06 -1.15
C GLY A 107 19.07 -2.04 -2.57
N ALA A 108 18.84 -0.97 -3.34
CA ALA A 108 19.34 -0.83 -4.71
C ALA A 108 20.84 -0.50 -4.78
N HIS A 109 21.40 0.05 -3.71
CA HIS A 109 22.84 0.25 -3.60
C HIS A 109 23.51 -1.06 -3.14
N HIS A 110 24.55 -1.50 -3.85
CA HIS A 110 25.36 -2.68 -3.48
C HIS A 110 26.02 -2.53 -2.10
N TYR A 111 26.05 -1.31 -1.56
CA TYR A 111 26.35 -0.93 -0.18
C TYR A 111 25.58 0.37 0.15
N PRO A 112 24.40 0.33 0.80
CA PRO A 112 23.93 1.53 1.49
C PRO A 112 24.94 1.82 2.60
N THR A 113 25.69 2.93 2.49
CA THR A 113 26.58 3.32 3.58
C THR A 113 25.74 3.51 4.84
N LEU A 114 26.25 3.06 6.00
CA LEU A 114 25.61 3.28 7.32
C LEU A 114 25.21 4.76 7.51
N SER A 115 25.96 5.69 6.92
CA SER A 115 25.69 7.13 6.90
C SER A 115 24.41 7.53 6.16
N ALA A 116 23.97 6.79 5.13
CA ALA A 116 22.74 7.09 4.37
C ALA A 116 21.49 6.47 5.00
N GLN A 117 21.64 5.43 5.82
CA GLN A 117 20.53 4.76 6.49
C GLN A 117 19.91 5.61 7.60
N VAL A 118 20.74 6.37 8.34
CA VAL A 118 20.28 7.22 9.44
C VAL A 118 19.34 8.34 8.93
N PRO A 119 19.70 9.13 7.90
CA PRO A 119 18.80 10.15 7.34
C PRO A 119 17.52 9.55 6.77
N LEU A 120 17.60 8.40 6.09
CA LEU A 120 16.42 7.75 5.50
C LEU A 120 15.41 7.29 6.56
N LEU A 121 15.89 6.66 7.64
CA LEU A 121 15.03 6.28 8.77
C LEU A 121 14.39 7.51 9.43
N TYR A 122 15.14 8.60 9.56
CA TYR A 122 14.61 9.85 10.11
C TYR A 122 13.54 10.49 9.22
N ILE A 123 13.80 10.62 7.91
CA ILE A 123 12.85 11.17 6.94
C ILE A 123 11.55 10.36 6.95
N LEU A 124 11.67 9.03 6.97
CA LEU A 124 10.54 8.12 7.04
C LEU A 124 9.73 8.30 8.33
N TYR A 125 10.40 8.39 9.48
CA TYR A 125 9.74 8.64 10.76
C TYR A 125 9.01 9.99 10.77
N MET A 126 9.69 11.05 10.33
CA MET A 126 9.10 12.40 10.22
C MET A 126 7.89 12.41 9.29
N HIS A 127 7.96 11.71 8.16
CA HIS A 127 6.82 11.60 7.26
C HIS A 127 5.63 10.88 7.92
N LEU A 128 5.86 9.79 8.66
CA LEU A 128 4.79 9.07 9.35
C LEU A 128 4.19 9.90 10.50
N ASP A 129 5.01 10.67 11.22
CA ASP A 129 4.60 11.46 12.40
C ASP A 129 3.98 12.82 12.04
N LYS A 130 4.53 13.52 11.04
CA LYS A 130 4.17 14.91 10.68
C LYS A 130 3.15 15.03 9.55
N THR A 131 2.92 13.98 8.78
CA THR A 131 1.89 14.01 7.72
C THR A 131 0.50 14.04 8.35
N ASN A 132 -0.36 14.94 7.86
CA ASN A 132 -1.75 15.00 8.28
C ASN A 132 -2.55 13.88 7.59
N TRP A 133 -2.49 12.70 8.17
CA TRP A 133 -3.19 11.53 7.68
C TRP A 133 -4.70 11.65 7.88
N GLN A 134 -5.48 11.15 6.91
CA GLN A 134 -6.91 10.92 7.12
C GLN A 134 -7.14 10.00 8.32
N ARG A 135 -8.28 10.15 9.01
CA ARG A 135 -8.58 9.51 10.30
C ARG A 135 -8.31 8.01 10.31
N GLU A 136 -8.52 7.34 9.18
CA GLU A 136 -8.38 5.90 9.06
C GLU A 136 -6.94 5.44 8.78
N ALA A 137 -6.11 6.32 8.19
CA ALA A 137 -4.69 6.09 7.94
C ALA A 137 -3.81 6.58 9.10
N SER A 138 -4.29 7.51 9.93
CA SER A 138 -3.52 8.10 11.03
C SER A 138 -3.14 7.07 12.09
N VAL A 139 -4.07 6.19 12.47
CA VAL A 139 -3.80 5.10 13.41
C VAL A 139 -2.76 4.13 12.84
N PHE A 140 -2.84 3.86 11.54
CA PHE A 140 -1.90 2.98 10.85
C PHE A 140 -0.50 3.59 10.77
N ALA A 141 -0.40 4.85 10.36
CA ALA A 141 0.86 5.59 10.30
C ALA A 141 1.51 5.74 11.69
N ALA A 142 0.71 6.05 12.72
CA ALA A 142 1.20 6.11 14.10
C ALA A 142 1.71 4.76 14.59
N ASN A 143 1.02 3.67 14.27
CA ASN A 143 1.49 2.32 14.58
C ASN A 143 2.80 1.99 13.85
N LEU A 144 2.95 2.37 12.58
CA LEU A 144 4.19 2.19 11.83
C LEU A 144 5.33 3.01 12.44
N ALA A 145 5.09 4.27 12.79
CA ALA A 145 6.07 5.12 13.47
C ALA A 145 6.52 4.50 14.81
N LYS A 146 5.57 3.97 15.59
CA LYS A 146 5.87 3.23 16.83
C LYS A 146 6.70 1.97 16.56
N CYS A 147 6.37 1.21 15.51
CA CYS A 147 7.13 0.03 15.10
C CYS A 147 8.57 0.40 14.70
N LEU A 148 8.78 1.51 13.99
CA LEU A 148 10.13 2.00 13.65
C LEU A 148 10.92 2.33 14.91
N LYS A 149 10.34 3.10 15.84
CA LYS A 149 10.98 3.43 17.13
C LYS A 149 11.34 2.18 17.94
N THR A 150 10.47 1.17 17.95
CA THR A 150 10.70 -0.07 18.69
C THR A 150 11.76 -0.95 18.04
N ARG A 151 11.81 -1.00 16.70
CA ARG A 151 12.81 -1.80 15.96
C ARG A 151 14.20 -1.17 15.95
N PHE A 152 14.27 0.16 15.99
CA PHE A 152 15.52 0.92 15.90
C PHE A 152 15.67 1.81 17.14
N PRO A 153 15.81 1.24 18.35
CA PRO A 153 15.84 2.00 19.60
C PRO A 153 17.07 2.90 19.72
N ASP A 154 18.18 2.51 19.08
CA ASP A 154 19.44 3.25 19.10
C ASP A 154 19.37 4.55 18.28
N TYR A 155 18.36 4.69 17.43
CA TYR A 155 18.12 5.86 16.61
C TYR A 155 17.25 6.85 17.37
N LYS A 156 17.85 7.96 17.83
CA LYS A 156 17.15 9.02 18.55
C LYS A 156 16.29 9.87 17.61
N PHE A 157 15.18 9.32 17.13
CA PHE A 157 14.23 10.00 16.24
C PHE A 157 13.70 11.34 16.79
N ASP A 158 13.71 11.51 18.11
CA ASP A 158 13.25 12.71 18.81
C ASP A 158 14.36 13.77 19.06
N HIS A 159 15.62 13.48 18.69
CA HIS A 159 16.79 14.33 19.01
C HIS A 159 17.73 14.62 17.83
N VAL A 160 17.35 14.32 16.59
CA VAL A 160 18.16 14.73 15.42
C VAL A 160 17.79 16.16 15.04
N GLU A 161 18.57 17.14 15.52
CA GLU A 161 18.57 18.47 14.94
C GLU A 161 18.89 18.39 13.43
N PRO A 162 18.41 19.32 12.59
CA PRO A 162 18.56 19.28 11.12
C PRO A 162 20.01 19.43 10.59
N ALA A 163 21.03 19.11 11.39
CA ALA A 163 22.44 19.34 11.09
C ALA A 163 23.13 18.23 10.27
N ALA A 164 22.41 17.18 9.84
CA ALA A 164 22.99 16.07 9.08
C ALA A 164 22.51 15.98 7.62
N MET A 165 22.16 17.11 7.01
CA MET A 165 22.09 17.24 5.54
C MET A 165 23.31 18.03 5.06
N PHE A 166 24.46 17.36 5.02
CA PHE A 166 25.64 17.75 4.24
C PHE A 166 26.09 16.55 3.42
#